data_AF-A0A5B9VY91-F1
#
_entry.id   AF-A0A5B9VY91-F1
#
_cell.length_a   1.000
_cell.length_b   1.000
_cell.length_c   1.000
_cell.angle_alpha   90.00
_cell.angle_beta   90.00
_cell.angle_gamma   90.00
#
_symmetry.space_group_name_H-M   'P 1'
#
loop_
_entity.id
_entity.type
_entity.pdbx_description
1 polymer ?
#
loop_
_entity_poly.entity_id
_entity_poly.type
_entity_poly.pdbx_seq_one_letter_code
_entity_poly.pdbx_strand_id
1 'polypeptide(L)'
;MVWPAADALGERIGIVVREGLLHRRRADRDRPNRPRREARPRVFDRLEARELLAVVPGNDYVLSGYKWSNPGHITYSIAPDGVLWDHGVNDLNAVFNAKFGTDGAWQAAIARALATWESVANINIVPTTDGPYSEDVFGYSQGDARFGDIRLGGYSFPGKSSTLAQTYFPPPNGSTAAGDVEVNTSMNFGMGSDYDFYSVILHELGHSLGLDHAKNPADVMYANYQGVRTGLAEGDIAGIQAIYGARTLDAYQAKGQGLGYSSAIDVSAGLAGANSLGLSNLSLAAIGDAEYFTFTAPSYASGVIRVTASAANVSMLSPEVRLYDAAGNLLASASNPAAWSDGVTAEAASVVPGQKYYAVVSGATGDVFSVGSYNLTVALPASAPPPPSTPTPPASPGSGTSGSSGITPTSTTSPSPDRLEPNDTPGAATGLGRLTHVTVGGLTLSSAADVDDFTFRVGSSGRYLVGAAGVKIQVYNARGRLIAGGTDAVNLPPSRAGTPFLVRISSATGAPVSAYSLTVSTVSPFAARRTVRTVRHQLTDLAAVTGASASAAKSRPAPISTPVRELAVRVALGFRAGMLRGHLTGLARRRPPGGG
;
A
#
# COMPACT_ATOMS: atom_id res chain seq x y z
N MET A 1 -77.46 49.83 42.59
CA MET A 1 -76.80 48.73 43.32
C MET A 1 -75.28 48.92 43.18
N VAL A 2 -74.54 48.59 44.24
CA VAL A 2 -73.18 49.00 44.65
C VAL A 2 -72.02 48.58 43.70
N TRP A 3 -71.16 49.54 43.29
CA TRP A 3 -69.65 49.55 43.25
C TRP A 3 -68.84 48.56 42.33
N PRO A 4 -67.49 48.72 42.13
CA PRO A 4 -66.91 49.36 40.94
C PRO A 4 -65.69 48.61 40.30
N ALA A 5 -64.95 49.31 39.43
CA ALA A 5 -63.75 48.93 38.67
C ALA A 5 -62.49 48.53 39.49
N ALA A 6 -61.57 47.77 38.87
CA ALA A 6 -60.15 48.11 38.65
C ALA A 6 -59.32 46.92 38.11
N ASP A 7 -58.49 47.19 37.08
CA ASP A 7 -57.19 46.52 36.87
C ASP A 7 -56.24 47.53 36.19
N ALA A 8 -55.11 47.83 36.85
CA ALA A 8 -53.96 48.56 36.31
C ALA A 8 -52.71 48.10 37.10
N LEU A 9 -51.86 47.27 36.49
CA LEU A 9 -50.62 47.63 35.77
C LEU A 9 -49.50 48.23 36.65
N GLY A 10 -48.56 47.35 37.02
CA GLY A 10 -47.18 47.70 37.37
C GLY A 10 -46.24 47.06 36.34
N GLU A 11 -45.65 47.87 35.46
CA GLU A 11 -44.67 47.44 34.46
C GLU A 11 -43.24 47.80 34.88
N ARG A 12 -42.33 46.86 34.63
CA ARG A 12 -40.90 47.08 34.57
C ARG A 12 -40.32 46.43 33.31
N ILE A 13 -39.70 47.30 32.50
CA ILE A 13 -38.47 47.10 31.70
C ILE A 13 -38.62 46.39 30.33
N GLY A 14 -38.38 47.17 29.27
CA GLY A 14 -37.35 46.81 28.28
C GLY A 14 -37.75 46.80 26.80
N ILE A 15 -37.11 47.71 26.06
CA ILE A 15 -36.77 47.66 24.62
C ILE A 15 -37.80 48.30 23.66
N VAL A 16 -37.38 49.48 23.15
CA VAL A 16 -38.02 50.27 22.09
C VAL A 16 -37.10 50.23 20.87
N VAL A 17 -37.67 49.94 19.69
CA VAL A 17 -37.13 50.41 18.40
C VAL A 17 -38.29 51.06 17.65
N ARG A 18 -38.23 52.39 17.47
CA ARG A 18 -39.12 53.17 16.62
C ARG A 18 -38.38 53.60 15.36
N GLU A 19 -39.13 53.58 14.27
CA GLU A 19 -38.82 54.16 12.97
C GLU A 19 -38.55 55.67 13.00
N GLY A 20 -37.82 56.14 11.99
CA GLY A 20 -37.93 57.49 11.42
C GLY A 20 -36.59 58.17 11.17
N LEU A 21 -36.26 58.43 9.89
CA LEU A 21 -36.25 59.80 9.34
C LEU A 21 -35.74 59.83 7.88
N LEU A 22 -36.52 60.48 7.03
CA LEU A 22 -36.12 60.98 5.71
C LEU A 22 -35.68 62.46 5.82
N HIS A 23 -34.87 62.88 4.84
CA HIS A 23 -34.42 64.23 4.47
C HIS A 23 -33.14 64.78 5.14
N ARG A 24 -32.06 64.91 4.35
CA ARG A 24 -31.57 66.21 3.82
C ARG A 24 -30.39 66.07 2.83
N ARG A 25 -30.64 66.65 1.65
CA ARG A 25 -29.80 67.50 0.76
C ARG A 25 -28.40 67.06 0.25
N ARG A 26 -28.32 67.26 -1.08
CA ARG A 26 -27.18 67.31 -2.01
C ARG A 26 -26.03 68.25 -1.58
N ALA A 27 -24.82 67.75 -1.72
CA ALA A 27 -23.57 68.35 -2.23
C ALA A 27 -22.51 67.26 -2.01
N ASP A 28 -21.81 66.71 -2.99
CA ASP A 28 -20.75 67.39 -3.73
C ASP A 28 -20.34 66.50 -4.92
N ARG A 29 -20.05 67.13 -6.06
CA ARG A 29 -19.49 66.50 -7.26
C ARG A 29 -17.97 66.67 -7.21
N ASP A 30 -17.28 65.77 -7.89
CA ASP A 30 -15.84 65.77 -8.22
C ASP A 30 -14.86 65.23 -7.16
N ARG A 31 -14.44 63.96 -7.36
CA ARG A 31 -13.04 63.50 -7.29
C ARG A 31 -12.87 62.07 -7.83
N PRO A 32 -11.66 61.70 -8.32
CA PRO A 32 -11.49 60.80 -9.46
C PRO A 32 -11.49 59.31 -9.09
N ASN A 33 -11.76 58.52 -10.12
CA ASN A 33 -11.81 57.06 -10.17
C ASN A 33 -10.55 56.42 -9.54
N ARG A 34 -10.69 55.81 -8.35
CA ARG A 34 -9.66 54.94 -7.78
C ARG A 34 -9.83 53.54 -8.38
N PRO A 35 -8.76 52.88 -8.85
CA PRO A 35 -8.87 51.50 -9.28
C PRO A 35 -9.34 50.64 -8.11
N ARG A 36 -10.35 49.79 -8.36
CA ARG A 36 -10.79 48.74 -7.44
C ARG A 36 -9.54 47.95 -7.04
N ARG A 37 -9.11 48.07 -5.78
CA ARG A 37 -8.26 47.05 -5.17
C ARG A 37 -8.99 45.74 -5.32
N GLU A 38 -8.39 44.81 -6.06
CA GLU A 38 -8.78 43.41 -6.03
C GLU A 38 -8.92 42.98 -4.58
N ALA A 39 -10.10 42.47 -4.25
CA ALA A 39 -10.38 41.92 -2.94
C ALA A 39 -9.48 40.70 -2.77
N ARG A 40 -8.42 40.85 -1.97
CA ARG A 40 -7.66 39.71 -1.43
C ARG A 40 -8.67 38.76 -0.78
N PRO A 41 -8.70 37.45 -1.12
CA PRO A 41 -9.44 36.50 -0.32
C PRO A 41 -8.76 36.45 1.05
N ARG A 42 -9.49 36.85 2.09
CA ARG A 42 -9.14 36.52 3.48
C ARG A 42 -10.10 35.44 3.93
N VAL A 43 -9.90 34.24 3.39
CA VAL A 43 -10.42 32.99 3.95
C VAL A 43 -9.20 32.09 4.01
N PHE A 44 -8.82 31.67 5.22
CA PHE A 44 -7.72 30.73 5.39
C PHE A 44 -8.25 29.36 4.98
N ASP A 45 -7.99 28.95 3.75
CA ASP A 45 -8.34 27.61 3.28
C ASP A 45 -7.45 26.59 4.00
N ARG A 46 -8.10 25.62 4.64
CA ARG A 46 -7.46 24.62 5.49
C ARG A 46 -7.29 23.35 4.69
N LEU A 47 -6.14 22.71 4.84
CA LEU A 47 -5.92 21.39 4.25
C LEU A 47 -6.89 20.38 4.91
N GLU A 48 -7.11 20.44 6.24
CA GLU A 48 -8.12 19.60 6.92
C GLU A 48 -8.86 20.27 8.10
N ALA A 49 -9.82 19.55 8.70
CA ALA A 49 -10.54 19.94 9.92
C ALA A 49 -10.29 18.96 11.08
N ARG A 50 -9.23 19.17 11.89
CA ARG A 50 -9.13 18.75 13.31
C ARG A 50 -7.91 19.35 14.02
N GLU A 51 -8.11 19.83 15.24
CA GLU A 51 -7.10 20.17 16.25
C GLU A 51 -6.94 18.97 17.21
N LEU A 52 -5.72 18.57 17.55
CA LEU A 52 -5.34 18.18 18.92
C LEU A 52 -3.81 18.10 19.11
N LEU A 53 -3.37 18.44 20.32
CA LEU A 53 -2.04 18.91 20.71
C LEU A 53 -1.20 17.83 21.40
N ALA A 54 0.10 17.71 21.04
CA ALA A 54 1.19 17.43 21.98
C ALA A 54 2.57 17.72 21.34
N VAL A 55 3.44 18.43 22.06
CA VAL A 55 4.77 18.90 21.60
C VAL A 55 5.87 17.91 21.98
N VAL A 56 6.73 17.54 21.03
CA VAL A 56 8.04 16.93 21.31
C VAL A 56 9.05 18.06 21.57
N PRO A 57 9.81 18.08 22.68
CA PRO A 57 10.83 19.10 22.89
C PRO A 57 11.96 18.96 21.85
N GLY A 58 12.16 19.99 21.03
CA GLY A 58 13.28 20.10 20.08
C GLY A 58 12.92 20.04 18.60
N ASN A 59 11.72 19.57 18.23
CA ASN A 59 11.25 19.50 16.84
C ASN A 59 9.82 20.07 16.75
N ASP A 60 9.51 20.86 15.71
CA ASP A 60 8.21 21.51 15.49
C ASP A 60 7.11 20.58 14.92
N TYR A 61 7.36 19.26 14.89
CA TYR A 61 6.44 18.22 14.43
C TYR A 61 5.70 17.56 15.60
N VAL A 62 4.40 17.35 15.42
CA VAL A 62 3.65 16.35 16.17
C VAL A 62 3.79 15.03 15.41
N LEU A 63 4.32 14.00 16.05
CA LEU A 63 4.29 12.65 15.48
C LEU A 63 2.93 12.06 15.82
N SER A 64 2.17 11.59 14.84
CA SER A 64 0.87 10.94 15.08
C SER A 64 1.00 9.69 15.96
N GLY A 65 2.19 9.08 15.97
CA GLY A 65 2.47 7.78 16.58
C GLY A 65 2.06 6.60 15.69
N TYR A 66 1.43 6.87 14.55
CA TYR A 66 1.06 5.88 13.54
C TYR A 66 2.15 5.75 12.49
N LYS A 67 2.37 4.53 12.01
CA LYS A 67 3.31 4.22 10.94
C LYS A 67 2.97 2.93 10.25
N TRP A 68 3.47 2.77 9.04
CA TRP A 68 3.44 1.50 8.33
C TRP A 68 4.29 0.44 9.03
N SER A 69 3.75 -0.78 9.09
CA SER A 69 4.42 -1.89 9.78
C SER A 69 5.60 -2.45 8.98
N ASN A 70 5.48 -2.43 7.66
CA ASN A 70 6.54 -2.76 6.72
C ASN A 70 6.93 -1.51 5.91
N PRO A 71 7.80 -0.64 6.43
CA PRO A 71 8.21 0.57 5.72
C PRO A 71 9.01 0.28 4.44
N GLY A 72 9.68 -0.87 4.36
CA GLY A 72 10.47 -1.25 3.18
C GLY A 72 9.64 -1.72 1.99
N HIS A 73 8.31 -1.76 2.11
CA HIS A 73 7.37 -2.06 1.02
C HIS A 73 5.97 -1.54 1.40
N ILE A 74 5.67 -0.32 0.98
CA ILE A 74 4.36 0.33 1.08
C ILE A 74 3.79 0.42 -0.33
N THR A 75 2.58 -0.06 -0.56
CA THR A 75 1.95 0.02 -1.88
C THR A 75 1.03 1.22 -2.00
N TYR A 76 0.87 1.77 -3.20
CA TYR A 76 -0.15 2.79 -3.47
C TYR A 76 -0.92 2.48 -4.74
N SER A 77 -2.15 2.98 -4.80
CA SER A 77 -3.00 2.83 -5.97
C SER A 77 -3.97 4.01 -6.11
N ILE A 78 -4.56 4.16 -7.31
CA ILE A 78 -5.59 5.15 -7.58
C ILE A 78 -6.89 4.38 -7.77
N ALA A 79 -7.89 4.66 -6.94
CA ALA A 79 -9.16 3.95 -6.98
C ALA A 79 -9.89 4.24 -8.31
N PRO A 80 -10.55 3.24 -8.93
CA PRO A 80 -11.35 3.47 -10.13
C PRO A 80 -12.59 4.28 -9.80
N ASP A 81 -13.09 5.05 -10.76
CA ASP A 81 -14.33 5.81 -10.58
C ASP A 81 -15.54 4.89 -10.34
N GLY A 82 -16.56 5.41 -9.66
CA GLY A 82 -17.83 4.72 -9.43
C GLY A 82 -17.89 3.88 -8.15
N VAL A 83 -16.77 3.67 -7.45
CA VAL A 83 -16.78 3.06 -6.11
C VAL A 83 -17.23 4.07 -5.05
N LEU A 84 -17.80 3.59 -3.94
CA LEU A 84 -18.11 4.48 -2.81
C LEU A 84 -16.80 4.93 -2.14
N TRP A 85 -16.68 6.23 -1.90
CA TRP A 85 -15.51 6.87 -1.29
C TRP A 85 -15.98 7.80 -0.18
N ASP A 86 -15.78 7.39 1.07
CA ASP A 86 -16.26 8.03 2.29
C ASP A 86 -17.76 8.41 2.21
N HIS A 87 -18.05 9.69 1.95
CA HIS A 87 -19.41 10.23 1.85
C HIS A 87 -19.91 10.43 0.41
N GLY A 88 -19.13 10.04 -0.61
CA GLY A 88 -19.40 10.26 -2.02
C GLY A 88 -19.13 9.06 -2.92
N VAL A 89 -19.22 9.27 -4.22
CA VAL A 89 -18.82 8.30 -5.25
C VAL A 89 -17.54 8.82 -5.88
N ASN A 90 -16.52 7.98 -5.97
CA ASN A 90 -15.24 8.36 -6.55
C ASN A 90 -15.43 8.83 -8.00
N ASP A 91 -15.00 10.05 -8.30
CA ASP A 91 -15.00 10.66 -9.63
C ASP A 91 -13.64 11.26 -10.02
N LEU A 92 -12.60 10.97 -9.23
CA LEU A 92 -11.26 11.55 -9.37
C LEU A 92 -10.69 11.39 -10.78
N ASN A 93 -10.75 10.18 -11.36
CA ASN A 93 -10.14 9.92 -12.65
C ASN A 93 -10.87 10.70 -13.75
N ALA A 94 -12.21 10.64 -13.79
CA ALA A 94 -13.01 11.37 -14.76
C ALA A 94 -12.79 12.89 -14.66
N VAL A 95 -12.82 13.45 -13.45
CA VAL A 95 -12.65 14.89 -13.22
C VAL A 95 -11.25 15.34 -13.64
N PHE A 96 -10.19 14.64 -13.21
CA PHE A 96 -8.83 15.03 -13.55
C PHE A 96 -8.42 14.70 -14.98
N ASN A 97 -8.93 13.62 -15.58
CA ASN A 97 -8.73 13.38 -17.00
C ASN A 97 -9.39 14.46 -17.86
N ALA A 98 -10.58 14.93 -17.48
CA ALA A 98 -11.24 16.04 -18.17
C ALA A 98 -10.48 17.37 -18.01
N LYS A 99 -9.86 17.59 -16.85
CA LYS A 99 -9.17 18.86 -16.54
C LYS A 99 -7.73 18.91 -17.04
N PHE A 100 -6.97 17.85 -16.84
CA PHE A 100 -5.52 17.79 -17.08
C PHE A 100 -5.13 16.91 -18.27
N GLY A 101 -6.07 16.13 -18.81
CA GLY A 101 -5.81 15.19 -19.89
C GLY A 101 -5.54 13.76 -19.40
N THR A 102 -5.41 12.85 -20.36
CA THR A 102 -5.23 11.40 -20.13
C THR A 102 -3.81 10.93 -20.39
N ASP A 103 -2.84 11.85 -20.47
CA ASP A 103 -1.43 11.58 -20.76
C ASP A 103 -0.63 11.11 -19.53
N GLY A 104 -1.25 11.07 -18.35
CA GLY A 104 -0.62 10.63 -17.11
C GLY A 104 -0.08 11.75 -16.22
N ALA A 105 -0.25 13.02 -16.59
CA ALA A 105 0.41 14.13 -15.90
C ALA A 105 0.04 14.24 -14.40
N TRP A 106 -1.23 14.07 -14.05
CA TRP A 106 -1.67 14.17 -12.65
C TRP A 106 -1.31 12.91 -11.85
N GLN A 107 -1.28 11.74 -12.48
CA GLN A 107 -0.77 10.49 -11.87
C GLN A 107 0.73 10.60 -11.59
N ALA A 108 1.49 11.20 -12.50
CA ALA A 108 2.91 11.47 -12.29
C ALA A 108 3.15 12.45 -11.13
N ALA A 109 2.25 13.41 -10.88
CA ALA A 109 2.33 14.28 -9.71
C ALA A 109 2.15 13.52 -8.38
N ILE A 110 1.22 12.55 -8.33
CA ILE A 110 1.04 11.65 -7.18
C ILE A 110 2.31 10.82 -6.97
N ALA A 111 2.81 10.18 -8.04
CA ALA A 111 4.04 9.40 -8.00
C ALA A 111 5.25 10.23 -7.53
N ARG A 112 5.38 11.45 -8.02
CA ARG A 112 6.44 12.38 -7.61
C ARG A 112 6.33 12.74 -6.14
N ALA A 113 5.12 12.96 -5.61
CA ALA A 113 4.91 13.27 -4.20
C ALA A 113 5.32 12.09 -3.29
N LEU A 114 4.97 10.86 -3.66
CA LEU A 114 5.41 9.65 -2.97
C LEU A 114 6.94 9.49 -3.04
N ALA A 115 7.53 9.61 -4.24
CA ALA A 115 8.97 9.52 -4.44
C ALA A 115 9.74 10.61 -3.68
N THR A 116 9.15 11.79 -3.51
CA THR A 116 9.73 12.88 -2.70
C THR A 116 9.91 12.44 -1.25
N TRP A 117 8.90 11.79 -0.64
CA TRP A 117 9.02 11.24 0.72
C TRP A 117 9.98 10.04 0.79
N GLU A 118 9.91 9.13 -0.19
CA GLU A 118 10.83 7.98 -0.29
C GLU A 118 12.30 8.41 -0.38
N SER A 119 12.58 9.53 -1.05
CA SER A 119 13.95 10.00 -1.28
C SER A 119 14.69 10.40 0.00
N VAL A 120 13.97 10.71 1.09
CA VAL A 120 14.55 11.21 2.35
C VAL A 120 14.36 10.29 3.54
N ALA A 121 13.50 9.28 3.43
CA ALA A 121 13.12 8.36 4.50
C ALA A 121 13.51 6.91 4.17
N ASN A 122 13.75 6.09 5.19
CA ASN A 122 14.01 4.66 5.01
C ASN A 122 12.73 3.87 4.77
N ILE A 123 12.06 4.20 3.67
CA ILE A 123 10.86 3.54 3.17
C ILE A 123 11.06 3.18 1.69
N ASN A 124 10.26 2.24 1.19
CA ASN A 124 10.09 2.07 -0.25
C ASN A 124 8.59 2.00 -0.58
N ILE A 125 8.21 2.68 -1.65
CA ILE A 125 6.86 2.80 -2.13
C ILE A 125 6.74 2.13 -3.50
N VAL A 126 5.63 1.44 -3.73
CA VAL A 126 5.42 0.62 -4.93
C VAL A 126 4.03 0.87 -5.52
N PRO A 127 3.90 1.20 -6.81
CA PRO A 127 2.60 1.26 -7.47
C PRO A 127 1.98 -0.12 -7.58
N THR A 128 0.68 -0.21 -7.34
CA THR A 128 -0.14 -1.40 -7.62
C THR A 128 -1.46 -1.00 -8.27
N THR A 129 -2.16 -1.99 -8.83
CA THR A 129 -3.50 -1.79 -9.41
C THR A 129 -4.57 -1.74 -8.32
N ASP A 130 -5.57 -0.88 -8.48
CA ASP A 130 -6.74 -0.82 -7.61
C ASP A 130 -7.94 -1.55 -8.24
N GLY A 131 -8.57 -2.45 -7.48
CA GLY A 131 -9.81 -3.12 -7.87
C GLY A 131 -11.07 -2.26 -7.62
N PRO A 132 -12.23 -2.65 -8.16
CA PRO A 132 -13.48 -1.91 -8.01
C PRO A 132 -14.13 -2.14 -6.63
N TYR A 133 -13.41 -1.82 -5.56
CA TYR A 133 -13.86 -1.94 -4.17
C TYR A 133 -14.04 -0.56 -3.55
N SER A 134 -15.14 -0.39 -2.81
CA SER A 134 -15.36 0.81 -2.00
C SER A 134 -14.24 1.03 -0.99
N GLU A 135 -14.11 2.26 -0.51
CA GLU A 135 -13.23 2.60 0.61
C GLU A 135 -13.66 1.87 1.90
N ASP A 136 -12.70 1.66 2.80
CA ASP A 136 -12.85 1.00 4.10
C ASP A 136 -13.57 -0.38 4.08
N VAL A 137 -13.46 -1.12 2.98
CA VAL A 137 -13.92 -2.51 2.95
C VAL A 137 -13.10 -3.34 3.95
N PHE A 138 -13.70 -4.37 4.54
CA PHE A 138 -12.95 -5.23 5.45
C PHE A 138 -11.76 -5.89 4.72
N GLY A 139 -10.57 -5.87 5.33
CA GLY A 139 -9.32 -6.29 4.70
C GLY A 139 -8.08 -6.04 5.53
N TYR A 140 -6.90 -6.27 4.96
CA TYR A 140 -5.65 -5.89 5.60
C TYR A 140 -5.42 -4.41 5.41
N SER A 141 -5.02 -3.74 6.48
CA SER A 141 -4.64 -2.34 6.41
C SER A 141 -3.33 -2.13 5.63
N GLN A 142 -2.48 -3.17 5.53
CA GLN A 142 -1.25 -3.19 4.72
C GLN A 142 -1.11 -4.56 4.05
N GLY A 143 -0.74 -4.60 2.77
CA GLY A 143 -0.55 -5.79 1.96
C GLY A 143 -1.84 -6.45 1.47
N ASP A 144 -2.94 -5.68 1.34
CA ASP A 144 -4.15 -6.21 0.72
C ASP A 144 -3.93 -6.39 -0.79
N ALA A 145 -4.28 -7.55 -1.34
CA ALA A 145 -4.01 -7.85 -2.76
C ALA A 145 -4.97 -7.12 -3.72
N ARG A 146 -6.04 -6.51 -3.20
CA ARG A 146 -7.10 -5.88 -4.02
C ARG A 146 -6.78 -4.46 -4.45
N PHE A 147 -5.89 -3.77 -3.72
CA PHE A 147 -5.58 -2.35 -3.89
C PHE A 147 -4.31 -2.01 -3.09
N GLY A 148 -3.79 -0.79 -3.23
CA GLY A 148 -2.64 -0.31 -2.49
C GLY A 148 -2.92 -0.10 -1.01
N ASP A 149 -1.85 -0.05 -0.22
CA ASP A 149 -1.90 0.33 1.20
C ASP A 149 -2.38 1.78 1.36
N ILE A 150 -1.95 2.65 0.46
CA ILE A 150 -2.40 4.03 0.33
C ILE A 150 -3.22 4.12 -0.96
N ARG A 151 -4.53 4.33 -0.86
CA ARG A 151 -5.39 4.54 -2.02
C ARG A 151 -5.74 6.01 -2.17
N LEU A 152 -5.73 6.49 -3.41
CA LEU A 152 -6.17 7.84 -3.74
C LEU A 152 -7.52 7.79 -4.45
N GLY A 153 -8.49 8.50 -3.89
CA GLY A 153 -9.80 8.74 -4.50
C GLY A 153 -10.26 10.16 -4.27
N GLY A 154 -11.40 10.53 -4.83
CA GLY A 154 -11.90 11.89 -4.74
C GLY A 154 -13.35 12.02 -5.12
N TYR A 155 -14.01 12.96 -4.45
CA TYR A 155 -15.41 13.31 -4.67
C TYR A 155 -15.64 14.78 -4.27
N SER A 156 -16.77 15.35 -4.69
CA SER A 156 -17.15 16.70 -4.26
C SER A 156 -17.59 16.70 -2.79
N PHE A 157 -16.87 17.41 -1.92
CA PHE A 157 -17.16 17.42 -0.49
C PHE A 157 -18.41 18.28 -0.18
N PRO A 158 -19.52 17.69 0.29
CA PRO A 158 -20.75 18.45 0.52
C PRO A 158 -20.57 19.53 1.58
N GLY A 159 -20.79 20.81 1.21
CA GLY A 159 -20.77 21.94 2.14
C GLY A 159 -19.38 22.33 2.67
N LYS A 160 -18.29 21.70 2.20
CA LYS A 160 -16.91 22.01 2.59
C LYS A 160 -16.16 22.71 1.44
N SER A 161 -16.41 24.00 1.22
CA SER A 161 -15.78 24.76 0.11
C SER A 161 -14.35 25.23 0.39
N SER A 162 -13.78 24.92 1.56
CA SER A 162 -12.46 25.39 1.99
C SER A 162 -11.50 24.25 2.37
N THR A 163 -11.92 23.00 2.18
CA THR A 163 -11.12 21.79 2.45
C THR A 163 -10.64 21.25 1.12
N LEU A 164 -9.32 21.13 0.93
CA LEU A 164 -8.73 20.73 -0.35
C LEU A 164 -8.70 19.21 -0.50
N ALA A 165 -8.32 18.51 0.57
CA ALA A 165 -8.30 17.06 0.65
C ALA A 165 -8.46 16.63 2.12
N GLN A 166 -8.49 15.35 2.41
CA GLN A 166 -8.34 14.81 3.75
C GLN A 166 -7.71 13.42 3.67
N THR A 167 -7.03 13.00 4.73
CA THR A 167 -6.26 11.75 4.73
C THR A 167 -6.41 10.99 6.03
N TYR A 168 -6.52 9.66 5.93
CA TYR A 168 -6.38 8.80 7.09
C TYR A 168 -4.90 8.56 7.41
N PHE A 169 -4.53 8.67 8.67
CA PHE A 169 -3.21 8.23 9.13
C PHE A 169 -3.00 6.72 8.87
N PRO A 170 -1.73 6.23 8.90
CA PRO A 170 -1.44 4.80 8.88
C PRO A 170 -2.23 3.99 9.93
N PRO A 171 -2.21 2.66 9.85
CA PRO A 171 -2.95 1.80 10.77
C PRO A 171 -2.69 2.16 12.25
N PRO A 172 -3.71 2.10 13.12
CA PRO A 172 -4.95 1.32 12.99
C PRO A 172 -6.21 2.13 12.59
N ASN A 173 -6.05 3.21 11.81
CA ASN A 173 -7.15 4.11 11.45
C ASN A 173 -8.01 3.54 10.31
N GLY A 174 -9.16 2.94 10.63
CA GLY A 174 -9.96 2.21 9.65
C GLY A 174 -9.46 0.78 9.42
N SER A 175 -10.23 -0.03 8.69
CA SER A 175 -9.79 -1.34 8.24
C SER A 175 -8.79 -1.18 7.10
N THR A 176 -9.29 -0.89 5.91
CA THR A 176 -8.45 -0.68 4.71
C THR A 176 -8.38 0.79 4.33
N ALA A 177 -9.11 1.69 5.01
CA ALA A 177 -9.00 3.13 4.79
C ALA A 177 -7.71 3.73 5.38
N ALA A 178 -6.94 2.98 6.16
CA ALA A 178 -5.72 3.50 6.78
C ALA A 178 -4.75 3.97 5.70
N GLY A 179 -4.35 5.25 5.72
CA GLY A 179 -3.49 5.83 4.70
C GLY A 179 -4.22 6.44 3.49
N ASP A 180 -5.51 6.15 3.29
CA ASP A 180 -6.25 6.60 2.12
C ASP A 180 -6.38 8.13 2.07
N VAL A 181 -6.27 8.67 0.86
CA VAL A 181 -6.36 10.10 0.56
C VAL A 181 -7.66 10.38 -0.18
N GLU A 182 -8.40 11.36 0.32
CA GLU A 182 -9.64 11.85 -0.27
C GLU A 182 -9.43 13.26 -0.84
N VAL A 183 -9.56 13.40 -2.15
CA VAL A 183 -9.42 14.68 -2.85
C VAL A 183 -10.79 15.33 -3.05
N ASN A 184 -10.92 16.62 -2.69
CA ASN A 184 -12.15 17.35 -2.95
C ASN A 184 -12.23 17.81 -4.41
N THR A 185 -12.88 17.03 -5.26
CA THR A 185 -12.92 17.27 -6.72
C THR A 185 -13.68 18.53 -7.14
N SER A 186 -14.36 19.20 -6.20
CA SER A 186 -14.98 20.52 -6.44
C SER A 186 -14.00 21.70 -6.39
N MET A 187 -12.78 21.49 -5.88
CA MET A 187 -11.78 22.55 -5.72
C MET A 187 -11.06 22.87 -7.03
N ASN A 188 -10.61 24.12 -7.17
CA ASN A 188 -9.89 24.54 -8.37
C ASN A 188 -8.41 24.12 -8.33
N PHE A 189 -8.14 22.84 -8.55
CA PHE A 189 -6.77 22.33 -8.66
C PHE A 189 -6.08 22.78 -9.94
N GLY A 190 -4.80 23.13 -9.86
CA GLY A 190 -3.93 23.41 -11.00
C GLY A 190 -2.64 22.58 -10.93
N MET A 191 -1.87 22.59 -12.01
CA MET A 191 -0.52 22.00 -12.06
C MET A 191 0.49 23.16 -12.08
N GLY A 192 1.06 23.47 -10.92
CA GLY A 192 1.92 24.65 -10.71
C GLY A 192 1.16 25.98 -10.58
N SER A 193 -0.17 25.95 -10.42
CA SER A 193 -1.02 27.13 -10.30
C SER A 193 -2.24 26.87 -9.40
N ASP A 194 -3.02 27.91 -9.09
CA ASP A 194 -4.22 27.84 -8.25
C ASP A 194 -3.94 27.10 -6.93
N TYR A 195 -4.72 26.05 -6.63
CA TYR A 195 -4.31 25.04 -5.67
C TYR A 195 -3.47 23.99 -6.40
N ASP A 196 -2.14 24.12 -6.29
CA ASP A 196 -1.23 23.18 -6.94
C ASP A 196 -1.44 21.76 -6.42
N PHE A 197 -1.79 20.84 -7.32
CA PHE A 197 -2.16 19.48 -6.99
C PHE A 197 -1.00 18.70 -6.36
N TYR A 198 0.22 18.87 -6.88
CA TYR A 198 1.42 18.26 -6.29
C TYR A 198 1.61 18.71 -4.83
N SER A 199 1.49 20.01 -4.54
CA SER A 199 1.64 20.55 -3.19
C SER A 199 0.63 20.00 -2.20
N VAL A 200 -0.64 19.86 -2.62
CA VAL A 200 -1.70 19.31 -1.76
C VAL A 200 -1.46 17.83 -1.53
N ILE A 201 -1.22 17.03 -2.58
CA ILE A 201 -0.96 15.60 -2.42
C ILE A 201 0.33 15.33 -1.63
N LEU A 202 1.37 16.14 -1.78
CA LEU A 202 2.59 16.01 -0.97
C LEU A 202 2.30 16.17 0.53
N HIS A 203 1.40 17.09 0.90
CA HIS A 203 0.92 17.26 2.27
C HIS A 203 0.12 16.05 2.74
N GLU A 204 -0.91 15.66 1.99
CA GLU A 204 -1.77 14.54 2.32
C GLU A 204 -0.96 13.24 2.51
N LEU A 205 -0.01 12.96 1.61
CA LEU A 205 0.84 11.78 1.74
C LEU A 205 1.78 11.83 2.95
N GLY A 206 2.08 13.02 3.48
CA GLY A 206 2.75 13.13 4.77
C GLY A 206 1.88 12.58 5.91
N HIS A 207 0.57 12.87 5.89
CA HIS A 207 -0.41 12.24 6.79
C HIS A 207 -0.51 10.73 6.54
N SER A 208 -0.59 10.27 5.29
CA SER A 208 -0.59 8.84 4.94
C SER A 208 0.65 8.11 5.41
N LEU A 209 1.76 8.82 5.64
CA LEU A 209 3.00 8.27 6.19
C LEU A 209 3.15 8.49 7.71
N GLY A 210 2.22 9.19 8.36
CA GLY A 210 2.15 9.31 9.82
C GLY A 210 2.63 10.66 10.39
N LEU A 211 2.93 11.65 9.56
CA LEU A 211 3.21 13.01 10.01
C LEU A 211 1.90 13.72 10.35
N ASP A 212 1.83 14.35 11.52
CA ASP A 212 0.76 15.31 11.81
C ASP A 212 1.21 16.71 11.35
N HIS A 213 0.33 17.70 11.48
CA HIS A 213 0.59 19.06 11.06
C HIS A 213 1.83 19.67 11.74
N ALA A 214 2.61 20.39 10.95
CA ALA A 214 3.70 21.23 11.40
C ALA A 214 3.21 22.63 11.79
N LYS A 215 3.96 23.30 12.68
CA LYS A 215 3.68 24.69 13.08
C LYS A 215 4.31 25.72 12.15
N ASN A 216 5.43 25.36 11.52
CA ASN A 216 6.20 26.26 10.68
C ASN A 216 5.53 26.40 9.31
N PRO A 217 5.12 27.62 8.89
CA PRO A 217 4.48 27.83 7.59
C PRO A 217 5.37 27.52 6.38
N ALA A 218 6.68 27.37 6.56
CA ALA A 218 7.57 26.93 5.49
C ALA A 218 7.43 25.43 5.18
N ASP A 219 7.03 24.63 6.15
CA ASP A 219 6.90 23.17 6.01
C ASP A 219 5.71 22.80 5.13
N VAL A 220 5.85 21.69 4.41
CA VAL A 220 4.75 21.11 3.62
C VAL A 220 3.62 20.72 4.56
N MET A 221 3.92 20.14 5.72
CA MET A 221 2.92 19.71 6.70
C MET A 221 2.21 20.86 7.44
N TYR A 222 2.40 22.12 7.06
CA TYR A 222 1.62 23.23 7.64
C TYR A 222 0.15 23.17 7.17
N ALA A 223 -0.78 23.21 8.13
CA ALA A 223 -2.21 22.94 7.90
C ALA A 223 -2.96 23.89 6.94
N ASN A 224 -2.41 25.05 6.61
CA ASN A 224 -3.05 25.99 5.68
C ASN A 224 -2.22 26.09 4.40
N TYR A 225 -2.89 26.03 3.25
CA TYR A 225 -2.21 26.17 1.97
C TYR A 225 -1.45 27.51 1.86
N GLN A 226 -0.14 27.46 1.60
CA GLN A 226 0.73 28.64 1.46
C GLN A 226 1.17 28.91 0.01
N GLY A 227 0.63 28.17 -0.96
CA GLY A 227 1.07 28.23 -2.36
C GLY A 227 1.86 26.99 -2.79
N VAL A 228 2.47 27.10 -3.97
CA VAL A 228 3.22 26.01 -4.62
C VAL A 228 4.46 25.62 -3.80
N ARG A 229 4.64 24.31 -3.60
CA ARG A 229 5.81 23.65 -3.01
C ARG A 229 6.57 22.90 -4.09
N THR A 230 7.90 22.94 -4.03
CA THR A 230 8.77 22.22 -4.98
C THR A 230 9.47 21.03 -4.35
N GLY A 231 9.32 20.82 -3.05
CA GLY A 231 9.94 19.77 -2.26
C GLY A 231 9.71 19.97 -0.76
N LEU A 232 10.42 19.19 0.04
CA LEU A 232 10.32 19.16 1.51
C LEU A 232 11.18 20.25 2.15
N ALA A 233 10.69 20.84 3.24
CA ALA A 233 11.51 21.67 4.12
C ALA A 233 12.33 20.82 5.10
N GLU A 234 13.30 21.44 5.79
CA GLU A 234 14.11 20.75 6.81
C GLU A 234 13.25 20.12 7.92
N GLY A 235 12.16 20.81 8.29
CA GLY A 235 11.18 20.29 9.23
C GLY A 235 10.57 18.97 8.74
N ASP A 236 10.12 18.94 7.48
CA ASP A 236 9.43 17.78 6.90
C ASP A 236 10.37 16.56 6.89
N ILE A 237 11.63 16.78 6.51
CA ILE A 237 12.68 15.77 6.49
C ILE A 237 12.93 15.25 7.92
N ALA A 238 13.10 16.14 8.90
CA ALA A 238 13.32 15.73 10.28
C ALA A 238 12.11 14.96 10.86
N GLY A 239 10.89 15.39 10.51
CA GLY A 239 9.66 14.73 10.91
C GLY A 239 9.57 13.29 10.38
N ILE A 240 9.74 13.10 9.07
CA ILE A 240 9.60 11.77 8.46
C ILE A 240 10.72 10.83 8.92
N GLN A 241 11.94 11.35 9.08
CA GLN A 241 13.07 10.59 9.59
C GLN A 241 12.93 10.23 11.07
N ALA A 242 12.16 10.98 11.86
CA ALA A 242 11.84 10.58 13.22
C ALA A 242 10.90 9.35 13.28
N ILE A 243 10.11 9.10 12.21
CA ILE A 243 9.23 7.93 12.10
C ILE A 243 9.97 6.72 11.53
N TYR A 244 10.67 6.92 10.41
CA TYR A 244 11.23 5.83 9.60
C TYR A 244 12.76 5.76 9.60
N GLY A 245 13.45 6.79 10.08
CA GLY A 245 14.89 6.97 9.90
C GLY A 245 15.24 7.57 8.54
N ALA A 246 16.48 8.08 8.42
CA ALA A 246 17.04 8.49 7.14
C ALA A 246 17.29 7.28 6.25
N ARG A 247 17.19 7.48 4.93
CA ARG A 247 17.51 6.45 3.94
C ARG A 247 18.92 5.90 4.17
N THR A 248 19.05 4.57 4.22
CA THR A 248 20.30 3.91 4.58
C THR A 248 21.03 3.37 3.36
N LEU A 249 22.37 3.38 3.46
CA LEU A 249 23.25 2.62 2.57
C LEU A 249 22.92 1.12 2.64
N ASP A 250 23.12 0.42 1.53
CA ASP A 250 23.03 -1.04 1.54
C ASP A 250 24.26 -1.71 2.19
N ALA A 251 24.24 -3.04 2.26
CA ALA A 251 25.26 -3.82 2.92
C ALA A 251 26.65 -3.77 2.25
N TYR A 252 26.73 -3.38 0.97
CA TYR A 252 27.98 -3.24 0.23
C TYR A 252 28.55 -1.84 0.43
N GLN A 253 27.72 -0.82 0.24
CA GLN A 253 28.08 0.58 0.45
C GLN A 253 28.53 0.84 1.88
N ALA A 254 27.86 0.23 2.87
CA ALA A 254 28.26 0.30 4.29
C ALA A 254 29.67 -0.27 4.56
N LYS A 255 30.21 -1.12 3.66
CA LYS A 255 31.58 -1.66 3.71
C LYS A 255 32.56 -0.89 2.81
N GLY A 256 32.12 0.21 2.19
CA GLY A 256 32.91 0.99 1.23
C GLY A 256 33.01 0.36 -0.16
N GLN A 257 32.17 -0.63 -0.47
CA GLN A 257 32.11 -1.28 -1.79
C GLN A 257 31.07 -0.60 -2.67
N GLY A 258 31.19 -0.77 -3.98
CA GLY A 258 30.24 -0.23 -4.96
C GLY A 258 30.32 1.27 -5.17
N LEU A 259 31.27 1.98 -4.53
CA LEU A 259 31.37 3.44 -4.57
C LEU A 259 32.13 4.00 -5.80
N GLY A 260 32.71 3.12 -6.62
CA GLY A 260 33.47 3.50 -7.81
C GLY A 260 34.21 2.30 -8.42
N TYR A 261 34.87 2.50 -9.57
CA TYR A 261 35.56 1.42 -10.28
C TYR A 261 36.61 0.67 -9.44
N SER A 262 37.31 1.35 -8.52
CA SER A 262 38.34 0.74 -7.67
C SER A 262 37.78 -0.05 -6.49
N SER A 263 36.52 0.18 -6.11
CA SER A 263 35.83 -0.52 -5.03
C SER A 263 34.58 -1.27 -5.50
N ALA A 264 34.47 -1.49 -6.82
CA ALA A 264 33.33 -2.15 -7.44
C ALA A 264 33.06 -3.52 -6.78
N ILE A 265 31.78 -3.86 -6.64
CA ILE A 265 31.34 -5.13 -6.07
C ILE A 265 31.69 -6.24 -7.06
N ASP A 266 32.65 -7.09 -6.69
CA ASP A 266 33.07 -8.21 -7.53
C ASP A 266 32.10 -9.37 -7.41
N VAL A 267 31.38 -9.63 -8.51
CA VAL A 267 30.38 -10.69 -8.60
C VAL A 267 30.88 -11.92 -9.37
N SER A 268 32.16 -11.98 -9.72
CA SER A 268 32.76 -13.07 -10.51
C SER A 268 32.56 -14.44 -9.88
N ALA A 269 32.64 -14.55 -8.55
CA ALA A 269 32.46 -15.81 -7.83
C ALA A 269 31.05 -16.39 -8.01
N GLY A 270 30.03 -15.53 -8.04
CA GLY A 270 28.64 -15.94 -8.27
C GLY A 270 28.39 -16.43 -9.70
N LEU A 271 29.18 -15.93 -10.66
CA LEU A 271 29.07 -16.29 -12.07
C LEU A 271 29.95 -17.48 -12.48
N ALA A 272 30.92 -17.91 -11.64
CA ALA A 272 31.93 -18.90 -12.02
C ALA A 272 31.37 -20.23 -12.57
N GLY A 273 30.18 -20.64 -12.10
CA GLY A 273 29.51 -21.87 -12.54
C GLY A 273 28.03 -21.70 -12.91
N ALA A 274 27.52 -20.46 -12.98
CA ALA A 274 26.12 -20.17 -13.24
C ALA A 274 26.00 -19.11 -14.33
N ASN A 275 25.12 -19.33 -15.32
CA ASN A 275 24.86 -18.41 -16.43
C ASN A 275 24.13 -17.12 -16.01
N SER A 276 23.76 -16.98 -14.75
CA SER A 276 23.12 -15.79 -14.21
C SER A 276 23.38 -15.66 -12.72
N LEU A 277 23.43 -14.42 -12.24
CA LEU A 277 23.48 -14.06 -10.83
C LEU A 277 22.47 -12.95 -10.55
N GLY A 278 21.71 -13.09 -9.46
CA GLY A 278 20.86 -12.04 -8.90
C GLY A 278 21.42 -11.51 -7.59
N LEU A 279 21.39 -10.19 -7.42
CA LEU A 279 21.61 -9.48 -6.16
C LEU A 279 20.33 -8.72 -5.80
N SER A 280 19.99 -8.69 -4.52
CA SER A 280 18.81 -8.00 -4.01
C SER A 280 19.14 -7.13 -2.81
N ASN A 281 18.21 -6.23 -2.46
CA ASN A 281 18.37 -5.25 -1.38
C ASN A 281 19.52 -4.27 -1.63
N LEU A 282 19.73 -3.89 -2.90
CA LEU A 282 20.64 -2.80 -3.27
C LEU A 282 19.90 -1.47 -3.14
N SER A 283 20.65 -0.38 -2.95
CA SER A 283 20.03 0.94 -2.70
C SER A 283 20.84 2.09 -3.28
N LEU A 284 20.14 2.99 -3.96
CA LEU A 284 20.64 4.35 -4.21
C LEU A 284 20.06 5.24 -3.10
N ALA A 285 20.93 5.81 -2.28
CA ALA A 285 20.54 6.50 -1.05
C ALA A 285 20.27 7.99 -1.28
N ALA A 286 20.85 8.58 -2.33
CA ALA A 286 20.73 9.99 -2.67
C ALA A 286 20.71 10.22 -4.19
N ILE A 287 20.18 11.38 -4.58
CA ILE A 287 20.18 11.82 -5.98
C ILE A 287 21.62 11.97 -6.46
N GLY A 288 21.93 11.34 -7.60
CA GLY A 288 23.28 11.34 -8.18
C GLY A 288 24.16 10.18 -7.71
N ASP A 289 23.67 9.33 -6.79
CA ASP A 289 24.35 8.09 -6.44
C ASP A 289 24.44 7.15 -7.64
N ALA A 290 25.53 6.38 -7.65
CA ALA A 290 25.72 5.28 -8.57
C ALA A 290 26.43 4.14 -7.85
N GLU A 291 26.08 2.91 -8.21
CA GLU A 291 26.67 1.71 -7.66
C GLU A 291 27.40 0.90 -8.72
N TYR A 292 28.63 0.48 -8.41
CA TYR A 292 29.56 -0.11 -9.35
C TYR A 292 29.74 -1.60 -9.06
N PHE A 293 29.56 -2.43 -10.08
CA PHE A 293 29.75 -3.86 -10.07
C PHE A 293 30.84 -4.24 -11.06
N THR A 294 31.57 -5.31 -10.79
CA THR A 294 32.56 -5.86 -11.72
C THR A 294 32.46 -7.37 -11.78
N PHE A 295 32.75 -7.94 -12.95
CA PHE A 295 32.90 -9.38 -13.10
C PHE A 295 33.92 -9.71 -14.17
N THR A 296 34.59 -10.84 -14.00
CA THR A 296 35.41 -11.45 -15.05
C THR A 296 34.57 -12.52 -15.74
N ALA A 297 34.41 -12.42 -17.05
CA ALA A 297 33.65 -13.38 -17.84
C ALA A 297 34.24 -14.80 -17.67
N PRO A 298 33.45 -15.77 -17.18
CA PRO A 298 33.91 -17.15 -17.03
C PRO A 298 34.23 -17.81 -18.38
N SER A 299 34.94 -18.94 -18.34
CA SER A 299 35.35 -19.67 -19.55
C SER A 299 34.20 -20.17 -20.42
N TYR A 300 33.01 -20.39 -19.82
CA TYR A 300 31.82 -20.82 -20.54
C TYR A 300 31.09 -19.67 -21.24
N ALA A 301 31.33 -18.43 -20.81
CA ALA A 301 30.51 -17.29 -21.21
C ALA A 301 30.70 -17.00 -22.70
N SER A 302 29.60 -16.87 -23.42
CA SER A 302 29.61 -16.53 -24.84
C SER A 302 28.35 -15.77 -25.21
N GLY A 303 28.34 -15.06 -26.34
CA GLY A 303 27.16 -14.33 -26.79
C GLY A 303 26.97 -13.01 -26.03
N VAL A 304 25.73 -12.68 -25.68
CA VAL A 304 25.34 -11.33 -25.21
C VAL A 304 25.33 -11.24 -23.69
N ILE A 305 26.08 -10.30 -23.12
CA ILE A 305 25.98 -9.92 -21.72
C ILE A 305 24.66 -9.19 -21.51
N ARG A 306 23.88 -9.58 -20.51
CA ARG A 306 22.67 -8.87 -20.09
C ARG A 306 22.82 -8.43 -18.65
N VAL A 307 22.69 -7.13 -18.40
CA VAL A 307 22.65 -6.59 -17.04
C VAL A 307 21.33 -5.85 -16.84
N THR A 308 20.54 -6.34 -15.90
CA THR A 308 19.23 -5.78 -15.56
C THR A 308 19.28 -5.14 -14.19
N ALA A 309 18.87 -3.88 -14.07
CA ALA A 309 18.51 -3.28 -12.79
C ALA A 309 16.99 -3.14 -12.75
N SER A 310 16.36 -3.62 -11.68
CA SER A 310 14.91 -3.59 -11.53
C SER A 310 14.50 -3.04 -10.18
N ALA A 311 13.71 -1.97 -10.21
CA ALA A 311 12.98 -1.42 -9.08
C ALA A 311 11.52 -1.90 -9.05
N ALA A 312 11.12 -2.72 -10.03
CA ALA A 312 9.75 -3.22 -10.13
C ALA A 312 9.35 -4.02 -8.89
N ASN A 313 8.26 -3.59 -8.25
CA ASN A 313 7.79 -4.12 -6.98
C ASN A 313 8.80 -3.99 -5.82
N VAL A 314 9.74 -3.06 -5.92
CA VAL A 314 10.77 -2.79 -4.92
C VAL A 314 10.69 -1.36 -4.40
N SER A 315 10.65 -0.36 -5.30
CA SER A 315 10.70 1.06 -4.93
C SER A 315 10.24 1.97 -6.06
N MET A 316 10.22 3.30 -5.83
CA MET A 316 9.89 4.29 -6.86
C MET A 316 11.08 4.62 -7.79
N LEU A 317 12.22 3.92 -7.70
CA LEU A 317 13.37 4.19 -8.55
C LEU A 317 13.04 3.98 -10.04
N SER A 318 13.53 4.91 -10.87
CA SER A 318 13.72 4.75 -12.31
C SER A 318 15.19 4.43 -12.58
N PRO A 319 15.58 3.15 -12.73
CA PRO A 319 16.97 2.78 -12.84
C PRO A 319 17.56 3.09 -14.23
N GLU A 320 18.88 3.33 -14.25
CA GLU A 320 19.74 3.32 -15.42
C GLU A 320 20.85 2.28 -15.21
N VAL A 321 21.17 1.51 -16.24
CA VAL A 321 22.33 0.61 -16.29
C VAL A 321 23.28 1.06 -17.39
N ARG A 322 24.58 1.15 -17.07
CA ARG A 322 25.67 1.36 -18.03
C ARG A 322 26.70 0.25 -17.90
N LEU A 323 27.07 -0.39 -19.01
CA LEU A 323 28.00 -1.51 -19.07
C LEU A 323 29.28 -1.09 -19.80
N TYR A 324 30.43 -1.37 -19.20
CA TYR A 324 31.75 -0.97 -19.70
C TYR A 324 32.70 -2.17 -19.82
N ASP A 325 33.68 -2.05 -20.71
CA ASP A 325 34.83 -2.95 -20.75
C ASP A 325 35.88 -2.60 -19.67
N ALA A 326 36.95 -3.39 -19.59
CA ALA A 326 38.05 -3.16 -18.64
C ALA A 326 38.82 -1.86 -18.87
N ALA A 327 38.76 -1.27 -20.07
CA ALA A 327 39.41 0.00 -20.40
C ALA A 327 38.51 1.21 -20.07
N GLY A 328 37.27 0.98 -19.63
CA GLY A 328 36.31 2.01 -19.32
C GLY A 328 35.52 2.52 -20.53
N ASN A 329 35.56 1.81 -21.67
CA ASN A 329 34.72 2.15 -22.82
C ASN A 329 33.29 1.66 -22.58
N LEU A 330 32.30 2.52 -22.85
CA LEU A 330 30.90 2.15 -22.76
C LEU A 330 30.55 1.16 -23.87
N LEU A 331 30.01 0.00 -23.48
CA LEU A 331 29.55 -1.06 -24.39
C LEU A 331 28.04 -0.96 -24.64
N ALA A 332 27.27 -0.70 -23.59
CA ALA A 332 25.81 -0.61 -23.66
C ALA A 332 25.26 0.21 -22.51
N SER A 333 24.07 0.79 -22.71
CA SER A 333 23.31 1.48 -21.66
C SER A 333 21.82 1.28 -21.86
N ALA A 334 21.06 1.27 -20.76
CA ALA A 334 19.60 1.24 -20.78
C ALA A 334 19.02 2.09 -19.65
N SER A 335 17.97 2.85 -19.95
CA SER A 335 17.22 3.65 -18.98
C SER A 335 15.81 3.89 -19.51
N ASN A 336 14.88 4.16 -18.59
CA ASN A 336 13.53 4.61 -18.92
C ASN A 336 13.10 5.71 -17.94
N PRO A 337 13.52 6.97 -18.14
CA PRO A 337 13.23 8.07 -17.21
C PRO A 337 11.73 8.38 -17.04
N ALA A 338 10.88 7.89 -17.95
CA ALA A 338 9.43 8.08 -17.90
C ALA A 338 8.71 6.98 -17.10
N ALA A 339 9.41 5.92 -16.66
CA ALA A 339 8.84 4.84 -15.88
C ALA A 339 9.57 4.67 -14.54
N TRP A 340 8.84 4.79 -13.45
CA TRP A 340 9.29 4.51 -12.08
C TRP A 340 8.82 3.12 -11.66
N SER A 341 9.48 2.52 -10.65
CA SER A 341 9.21 1.14 -10.23
C SER A 341 9.25 0.17 -11.42
N ASP A 342 10.26 0.33 -12.28
CA ASP A 342 10.44 -0.44 -13.52
C ASP A 342 11.83 -1.12 -13.54
N GLY A 343 12.08 -1.94 -14.57
CA GLY A 343 13.39 -2.53 -14.82
C GLY A 343 13.92 -2.26 -16.22
N VAL A 344 15.24 -2.05 -16.30
CA VAL A 344 15.94 -1.79 -17.56
C VAL A 344 17.07 -2.78 -17.75
N THR A 345 17.31 -3.19 -19.00
CA THR A 345 18.35 -4.18 -19.33
C THR A 345 19.31 -3.62 -20.37
N ALA A 346 20.59 -3.50 -20.00
CA ALA A 346 21.68 -3.18 -20.93
C ALA A 346 22.23 -4.47 -21.55
N GLU A 347 22.39 -4.46 -22.87
CA GLU A 347 22.85 -5.63 -23.64
C GLU A 347 24.12 -5.30 -24.45
N ALA A 348 25.21 -6.01 -24.19
CA ALA A 348 26.44 -5.90 -24.97
C ALA A 348 26.75 -7.23 -25.68
N ALA A 349 27.00 -7.16 -26.98
CA ALA A 349 27.34 -8.33 -27.78
C ALA A 349 28.76 -8.82 -27.48
N SER A 350 28.96 -10.14 -27.66
CA SER A 350 30.27 -10.81 -27.68
C SER A 350 31.06 -10.70 -26.37
N VAL A 351 30.54 -11.28 -25.29
CA VAL A 351 31.32 -11.53 -24.08
C VAL A 351 32.58 -12.33 -24.42
N VAL A 352 33.72 -11.88 -23.91
CA VAL A 352 35.01 -12.53 -24.14
C VAL A 352 35.45 -13.19 -22.84
N PRO A 353 35.54 -14.54 -22.80
CA PRO A 353 36.07 -15.26 -21.65
C PRO A 353 37.39 -14.69 -21.13
N GLY A 354 37.50 -14.55 -19.81
CA GLY A 354 38.66 -13.99 -19.13
C GLY A 354 38.75 -12.46 -19.14
N GLN A 355 37.90 -11.76 -19.90
CA GLN A 355 37.84 -10.29 -19.83
C GLN A 355 37.03 -9.81 -18.63
N LYS A 356 37.47 -8.68 -18.08
CA LYS A 356 36.76 -7.97 -17.01
C LYS A 356 35.78 -6.95 -17.60
N TYR A 357 34.63 -6.85 -16.98
CA TYR A 357 33.57 -5.89 -17.30
C TYR A 357 33.15 -5.13 -16.04
N TYR A 358 32.55 -3.96 -16.25
CA TYR A 358 31.96 -3.15 -15.19
C TYR A 358 30.51 -2.82 -15.52
N ALA A 359 29.60 -3.05 -14.58
CA ALA A 359 28.23 -2.54 -14.66
C ALA A 359 28.06 -1.42 -13.63
N VAL A 360 27.43 -0.33 -14.04
CA VAL A 360 27.14 0.83 -13.18
C VAL A 360 25.64 1.04 -13.18
N VAL A 361 25.03 1.04 -12.00
CA VAL A 361 23.62 1.36 -11.82
C VAL A 361 23.50 2.76 -11.22
N SER A 362 22.69 3.62 -11.84
CA SER A 362 22.37 4.96 -11.34
C SER A 362 20.87 5.23 -11.47
N GLY A 363 20.39 6.36 -10.95
CA GLY A 363 19.05 6.85 -11.25
C GLY A 363 19.00 7.58 -12.60
N ALA A 364 17.93 7.36 -13.37
CA ALA A 364 17.82 7.83 -14.75
C ALA A 364 17.36 9.30 -14.89
N THR A 365 16.85 9.91 -13.81
CA THR A 365 16.07 11.17 -13.88
C THR A 365 16.84 12.39 -13.37
N GLY A 366 17.82 12.20 -12.47
CA GLY A 366 18.48 13.30 -11.75
C GLY A 366 17.57 14.00 -10.72
N ASP A 367 16.43 13.40 -10.37
CA ASP A 367 15.46 13.93 -9.41
C ASP A 367 15.07 12.85 -8.37
N VAL A 368 13.94 13.04 -7.67
CA VAL A 368 13.46 12.13 -6.62
C VAL A 368 13.26 10.68 -7.09
N PHE A 369 13.01 10.43 -8.38
CA PHE A 369 12.93 9.08 -8.95
C PHE A 369 14.31 8.44 -9.19
N SER A 370 15.40 9.14 -8.88
CA SER A 370 16.77 8.57 -8.90
C SER A 370 17.19 7.92 -7.59
N VAL A 371 16.30 7.92 -6.59
CA VAL A 371 16.51 7.37 -5.26
C VAL A 371 15.55 6.20 -5.07
N GLY A 372 16.04 5.10 -4.51
CA GLY A 372 15.20 3.92 -4.31
C GLY A 372 16.02 2.63 -4.19
N SER A 373 15.36 1.57 -3.73
CA SER A 373 15.93 0.22 -3.68
C SER A 373 15.74 -0.51 -5.01
N TYR A 374 16.65 -1.42 -5.35
CA TYR A 374 16.57 -2.18 -6.58
C TYR A 374 17.23 -3.57 -6.45
N ASN A 375 17.01 -4.40 -7.47
CA ASN A 375 17.66 -5.68 -7.65
C ASN A 375 18.50 -5.65 -8.93
N LEU A 376 19.65 -6.32 -8.92
CA LEU A 376 20.53 -6.47 -10.07
C LEU A 376 20.53 -7.92 -10.55
N THR A 377 20.43 -8.14 -11.85
CA THR A 377 20.69 -9.42 -12.48
C THR A 377 21.80 -9.28 -13.51
N VAL A 378 22.81 -10.13 -13.44
CA VAL A 378 23.86 -10.26 -14.47
C VAL A 378 23.72 -11.63 -15.10
N ALA A 379 23.40 -11.68 -16.39
CA ALA A 379 23.27 -12.93 -17.14
C ALA A 379 24.31 -13.02 -18.27
N LEU A 380 25.00 -14.16 -18.28
CA LEU A 380 26.06 -14.55 -19.21
C LEU A 380 25.67 -15.89 -19.85
N PRO A 381 25.10 -15.90 -21.07
CA PRO A 381 24.73 -17.14 -21.73
C PRO A 381 25.96 -18.02 -22.00
N ALA A 382 25.76 -19.33 -21.99
CA ALA A 382 26.74 -20.30 -22.47
C ALA A 382 26.41 -20.65 -23.93
N SER A 383 27.43 -20.93 -24.75
CA SER A 383 27.15 -21.52 -26.06
C SER A 383 26.67 -22.95 -25.80
N ALA A 384 25.62 -23.39 -26.49
CA ALA A 384 25.36 -24.82 -26.56
C ALA A 384 26.65 -25.50 -27.09
N PRO A 385 27.05 -26.67 -26.55
CA PRO A 385 28.04 -27.49 -27.22
C PRO A 385 27.57 -27.71 -28.66
N PRO A 386 28.46 -27.67 -29.68
CA PRO A 386 28.05 -28.06 -31.02
C PRO A 386 27.38 -29.44 -30.92
N PRO A 387 26.24 -29.68 -31.59
CA PRO A 387 25.63 -30.99 -31.59
C PRO A 387 26.68 -32.00 -32.02
N PRO A 388 26.81 -33.16 -31.33
CA PRO A 388 27.77 -34.17 -31.73
C PRO A 388 27.52 -34.49 -33.21
N SER A 389 28.56 -34.34 -34.04
CA SER A 389 28.51 -34.69 -35.44
C SER A 389 28.07 -36.15 -35.54
N THR A 390 26.81 -36.38 -35.91
CA THR A 390 26.30 -37.72 -36.15
C THR A 390 27.06 -38.30 -37.34
N PRO A 391 27.69 -39.47 -37.21
CA PRO A 391 28.30 -40.13 -38.36
C PRO A 391 27.19 -40.46 -39.36
N THR A 392 27.37 -40.04 -40.61
CA THR A 392 26.47 -40.28 -41.73
C THR A 392 26.17 -41.79 -41.83
N PRO A 393 24.91 -42.24 -41.67
CA PRO A 393 24.57 -43.64 -41.87
C PRO A 393 24.67 -44.04 -43.36
N PRO A 394 25.01 -45.29 -43.70
CA PRO A 394 25.04 -45.75 -45.08
C PRO A 394 23.62 -45.75 -45.68
N ALA A 395 23.55 -45.44 -46.97
CA ALA A 395 22.32 -45.41 -47.74
C ALA A 395 21.65 -46.80 -47.86
N SER A 396 20.32 -46.85 -47.67
CA SER A 396 19.46 -47.91 -48.21
C SER A 396 17.97 -47.50 -48.20
N PRO A 397 17.11 -48.14 -49.00
CA PRO A 397 16.27 -47.47 -49.99
C PRO A 397 14.82 -47.27 -49.55
N GLY A 398 14.14 -46.39 -50.27
CA GLY A 398 12.89 -45.79 -49.85
C GLY A 398 11.60 -46.60 -49.96
N SER A 399 10.57 -45.99 -49.38
CA SER A 399 9.13 -45.96 -49.69
C SER A 399 8.54 -45.23 -48.47
N GLY A 400 7.56 -44.35 -48.51
CA GLY A 400 6.57 -43.92 -49.47
C GLY A 400 5.70 -42.93 -48.69
N THR A 401 5.23 -41.90 -49.37
CA THR A 401 4.38 -40.79 -48.92
C THR A 401 3.25 -41.12 -47.95
N SER A 402 3.03 -40.23 -46.97
CA SER A 402 1.71 -39.60 -46.80
C SER A 402 1.82 -38.28 -46.02
N GLY A 403 1.22 -37.22 -46.56
CA GLY A 403 1.16 -35.91 -45.93
C GLY A 403 0.04 -35.81 -44.90
N SER A 404 0.24 -34.94 -43.92
CA SER A 404 -0.85 -34.31 -43.18
C SER A 404 -0.37 -32.94 -42.70
N SER A 405 -1.07 -31.90 -43.17
CA SER A 405 -0.98 -30.54 -42.67
C SER A 405 -1.50 -30.52 -41.23
N GLY A 406 -0.64 -30.18 -40.28
CA GLY A 406 -0.98 -29.97 -38.87
C GLY A 406 -0.68 -28.54 -38.48
N ILE A 407 -1.74 -27.81 -38.16
CA ILE A 407 -1.77 -26.45 -37.63
C ILE A 407 -0.89 -26.38 -36.39
N THR A 408 0.03 -25.41 -36.31
CA THR A 408 0.81 -25.12 -35.10
C THR A 408 -0.11 -24.53 -34.03
N PRO A 409 -0.30 -25.18 -32.86
CA PRO A 409 -0.77 -24.47 -31.68
C PRO A 409 0.44 -23.73 -31.10
N THR A 410 0.25 -22.44 -30.86
CA THR A 410 1.12 -21.60 -30.03
C THR A 410 1.46 -22.31 -28.73
N SER A 411 2.74 -22.64 -28.53
CA SER A 411 3.27 -23.15 -27.27
C SER A 411 3.18 -22.06 -26.20
N THR A 412 2.19 -22.15 -25.32
CA THR A 412 2.24 -21.52 -23.99
C THR A 412 3.36 -22.20 -23.21
N THR A 413 4.52 -21.57 -23.12
CA THR A 413 5.61 -22.03 -22.26
C THR A 413 5.17 -21.96 -20.80
N SER A 414 5.11 -23.11 -20.12
CA SER A 414 4.91 -23.19 -18.68
C SER A 414 5.98 -22.37 -17.93
N PRO A 415 5.65 -21.77 -16.77
CA PRO A 415 6.63 -21.05 -15.96
C PRO A 415 7.76 -21.98 -15.49
N SER A 416 8.97 -21.44 -15.37
CA SER A 416 10.12 -22.17 -14.80
C SER A 416 9.88 -22.40 -13.31
N PRO A 417 10.31 -23.55 -12.73
CA PRO A 417 10.34 -23.76 -11.29
C PRO A 417 11.09 -22.64 -10.56
N ASP A 418 10.65 -22.30 -9.34
CA ASP A 418 11.25 -21.22 -8.57
C ASP A 418 12.46 -21.67 -7.72
N ARG A 419 13.02 -20.72 -6.96
CA ARG A 419 14.26 -20.91 -6.18
C ARG A 419 14.15 -21.88 -5.00
N LEU A 420 12.94 -22.23 -4.57
CA LEU A 420 12.70 -23.07 -3.39
C LEU A 420 12.54 -24.55 -3.74
N GLU A 421 12.59 -24.87 -5.03
CA GLU A 421 12.46 -26.22 -5.53
C GLU A 421 13.72 -27.06 -5.29
N PRO A 422 13.59 -28.35 -4.90
CA PRO A 422 12.33 -29.07 -4.70
C PRO A 422 11.71 -28.82 -3.33
N ASN A 423 10.43 -28.43 -3.28
CA ASN A 423 9.64 -28.37 -2.04
C ASN A 423 8.26 -29.06 -2.17
N ASP A 424 8.07 -29.87 -3.20
CA ASP A 424 6.83 -30.57 -3.58
C ASP A 424 6.23 -31.57 -2.56
N THR A 425 6.93 -31.80 -1.45
CA THR A 425 6.54 -32.83 -0.48
C THR A 425 6.76 -32.38 0.96
N PRO A 426 6.04 -32.94 1.95
CA PRO A 426 6.17 -32.49 3.33
C PRO A 426 7.56 -32.77 3.92
N GLY A 427 8.30 -33.72 3.34
CA GLY A 427 9.68 -34.04 3.71
C GLY A 427 10.73 -33.10 3.09
N ALA A 428 10.37 -32.41 2.00
CA ALA A 428 11.20 -31.40 1.32
C ALA A 428 10.72 -29.96 1.61
N ALA A 429 9.70 -29.80 2.46
CA ALA A 429 9.06 -28.52 2.71
C ALA A 429 10.05 -27.42 3.14
N THR A 430 9.94 -26.24 2.55
CA THR A 430 10.81 -25.11 2.88
C THR A 430 10.54 -24.61 4.31
N GLY A 431 11.57 -24.59 5.15
CA GLY A 431 11.47 -24.13 6.53
C GLY A 431 11.54 -22.61 6.67
N LEU A 432 10.44 -21.98 7.09
CA LEU A 432 10.35 -20.53 7.35
C LEU A 432 10.74 -20.14 8.79
N GLY A 433 11.02 -21.13 9.64
CA GLY A 433 11.46 -20.89 11.02
C GLY A 433 10.34 -20.44 11.96
N ARG A 434 10.70 -19.72 13.03
CA ARG A 434 9.78 -19.23 14.07
C ARG A 434 9.42 -17.78 13.80
N LEU A 435 8.17 -17.49 13.49
CA LEU A 435 7.77 -16.19 12.93
C LEU A 435 6.46 -15.64 13.48
N THR A 436 6.37 -14.31 13.57
CA THR A 436 5.11 -13.56 13.77
C THR A 436 4.60 -12.97 12.47
N HIS A 437 5.50 -12.74 11.52
CA HIS A 437 5.21 -12.32 10.16
C HIS A 437 6.27 -12.90 9.19
N VAL A 438 5.90 -13.23 7.96
CA VAL A 438 6.81 -13.52 6.84
C VAL A 438 6.09 -13.26 5.52
N THR A 439 6.84 -12.82 4.52
CA THR A 439 6.42 -12.79 3.11
C THR A 439 7.51 -13.44 2.28
N VAL A 440 7.12 -14.39 1.42
CA VAL A 440 7.99 -15.11 0.50
C VAL A 440 7.43 -14.89 -0.89
N GLY A 441 8.02 -13.96 -1.65
CA GLY A 441 7.60 -13.64 -3.01
C GLY A 441 8.34 -14.41 -4.09
N GLY A 442 7.94 -14.18 -5.34
CA GLY A 442 8.59 -14.77 -6.52
C GLY A 442 8.49 -16.29 -6.55
N LEU A 443 7.36 -16.83 -6.12
CA LEU A 443 7.07 -18.27 -6.13
C LEU A 443 6.29 -18.64 -7.38
N THR A 444 6.45 -19.84 -7.88
CA THR A 444 5.80 -20.33 -9.09
C THR A 444 5.28 -21.73 -8.90
N LEU A 445 4.12 -22.03 -9.48
CA LEU A 445 3.71 -23.42 -9.71
C LEU A 445 3.98 -23.72 -11.19
N SER A 446 5.13 -24.30 -11.48
CA SER A 446 5.68 -24.59 -12.81
C SER A 446 4.82 -25.56 -13.63
N SER A 447 3.97 -26.35 -12.98
CA SER A 447 3.02 -27.26 -13.61
C SER A 447 1.68 -27.32 -12.89
N ALA A 448 0.68 -27.96 -13.51
CA ALA A 448 -0.61 -28.23 -12.85
C ALA A 448 -0.51 -29.16 -11.63
N ALA A 449 0.57 -29.94 -11.53
CA ALA A 449 0.83 -30.91 -10.48
C ALA A 449 1.85 -30.43 -9.44
N ASP A 450 2.41 -29.24 -9.65
CA ASP A 450 3.38 -28.58 -8.77
C ASP A 450 2.68 -28.11 -7.48
N VAL A 451 3.32 -28.35 -6.33
CA VAL A 451 2.77 -28.12 -5.00
C VAL A 451 3.84 -27.65 -4.03
N ASP A 452 3.93 -26.35 -3.74
CA ASP A 452 4.89 -25.91 -2.72
C ASP A 452 4.46 -26.24 -1.28
N ASP A 453 5.30 -26.97 -0.54
CA ASP A 453 5.16 -27.16 0.91
C ASP A 453 6.11 -26.25 1.72
N PHE A 454 5.57 -25.65 2.78
CA PHE A 454 6.30 -24.80 3.72
C PHE A 454 6.05 -25.22 5.17
N THR A 455 7.04 -25.05 6.04
CA THR A 455 6.87 -25.25 7.49
C THR A 455 7.21 -24.01 8.28
N PHE A 456 6.45 -23.72 9.34
CA PHE A 456 6.78 -22.66 10.28
C PHE A 456 6.36 -22.98 11.71
N ARG A 457 6.92 -22.24 12.67
CA ARG A 457 6.49 -22.24 14.07
C ARG A 457 5.94 -20.88 14.44
N VAL A 458 4.82 -20.88 15.16
CA VAL A 458 4.20 -19.67 15.69
C VAL A 458 5.16 -18.90 16.61
N GLY A 459 5.45 -17.64 16.30
CA GLY A 459 6.37 -16.78 17.05
C GLY A 459 5.80 -16.17 18.33
N SER A 460 4.49 -15.96 18.41
CA SER A 460 3.79 -15.44 19.59
C SER A 460 2.42 -16.09 19.70
N SER A 461 1.91 -16.31 20.92
CA SER A 461 0.56 -16.86 21.07
C SER A 461 -0.49 -15.92 20.46
N GLY A 462 -1.35 -16.41 19.58
CA GLY A 462 -2.29 -15.58 18.85
C GLY A 462 -2.99 -16.32 17.72
N ARG A 463 -3.84 -15.59 17.00
CA ARG A 463 -4.38 -16.06 15.71
C ARG A 463 -3.40 -15.71 14.61
N TYR A 464 -3.30 -16.58 13.62
CA TYR A 464 -2.46 -16.38 12.46
C TYR A 464 -3.29 -16.49 11.20
N LEU A 465 -2.85 -15.84 10.15
CA LEU A 465 -3.42 -15.86 8.83
C LEU A 465 -2.32 -16.28 7.86
N VAL A 466 -2.63 -17.25 7.00
CA VAL A 466 -1.76 -17.69 5.91
C VAL A 466 -2.38 -17.21 4.62
N GLY A 467 -1.68 -16.35 3.86
CA GLY A 467 -2.18 -15.75 2.63
C GLY A 467 -1.30 -16.08 1.43
N ALA A 468 -1.91 -16.44 0.31
CA ALA A 468 -1.27 -16.63 -0.98
C ALA A 468 -2.34 -16.47 -2.07
N ALA A 469 -2.34 -15.33 -2.76
CA ALA A 469 -3.37 -14.97 -3.74
C ALA A 469 -3.31 -15.88 -4.99
N GLY A 470 -4.48 -16.21 -5.53
CA GLY A 470 -4.62 -16.98 -6.77
C GLY A 470 -4.33 -18.47 -6.65
N VAL A 471 -4.02 -18.95 -5.45
CA VAL A 471 -3.67 -20.35 -5.17
C VAL A 471 -4.55 -20.96 -4.08
N LYS A 472 -4.56 -22.28 -4.02
CA LYS A 472 -5.22 -23.07 -2.98
C LYS A 472 -4.26 -23.31 -1.83
N ILE A 473 -4.71 -23.05 -0.61
CA ILE A 473 -3.95 -23.16 0.63
C ILE A 473 -4.54 -24.27 1.50
N GLN A 474 -3.69 -25.16 2.00
CA GLN A 474 -4.05 -26.18 2.98
C GLN A 474 -3.05 -26.17 4.13
N VAL A 475 -3.53 -26.02 5.36
CA VAL A 475 -2.67 -25.96 6.55
C VAL A 475 -2.90 -27.17 7.44
N TYR A 476 -1.82 -27.86 7.78
CA TYR A 476 -1.80 -29.08 8.58
C TYR A 476 -1.06 -28.84 9.91
N ASN A 477 -1.49 -29.53 10.95
CA ASN A 477 -0.76 -29.56 12.23
C ASN A 477 0.37 -30.60 12.21
N ALA A 478 1.17 -30.62 13.28
CA ALA A 478 2.29 -31.57 13.46
C ALA A 478 1.95 -33.05 13.32
N ARG A 479 0.67 -33.43 13.41
CA ARG A 479 0.19 -34.82 13.27
C ARG A 479 -0.36 -35.12 11.87
N GLY A 480 -0.18 -34.20 10.91
CA GLY A 480 -0.67 -34.34 9.53
C GLY A 480 -2.18 -34.13 9.37
N ARG A 481 -2.88 -33.61 10.39
CA ARG A 481 -4.31 -33.30 10.28
C ARG A 481 -4.50 -31.91 9.68
N LEU A 482 -5.32 -31.82 8.63
CA LEU A 482 -5.79 -30.55 8.05
C LEU A 482 -6.58 -29.77 9.12
N ILE A 483 -6.15 -28.54 9.40
CA ILE A 483 -6.77 -27.66 10.40
C ILE A 483 -7.47 -26.47 9.78
N ALA A 484 -7.07 -26.06 8.58
CA ALA A 484 -7.67 -24.96 7.84
C ALA A 484 -7.31 -25.08 6.35
N GLY A 485 -8.19 -24.64 5.45
CA GLY A 485 -7.94 -24.64 4.02
C GLY A 485 -8.93 -23.75 3.26
N GLY A 486 -8.51 -23.24 2.11
CA GLY A 486 -9.25 -22.27 1.32
C GLY A 486 -8.46 -21.80 0.10
N THR A 487 -8.93 -20.77 -0.58
CA THR A 487 -8.17 -20.02 -1.60
C THR A 487 -7.80 -18.66 -1.05
N ASP A 488 -6.71 -18.07 -1.56
CA ASP A 488 -6.22 -16.72 -1.27
C ASP A 488 -5.74 -16.46 0.16
N ALA A 489 -6.53 -16.80 1.18
CA ALA A 489 -6.14 -16.67 2.58
C ALA A 489 -6.91 -17.63 3.50
N VAL A 490 -6.24 -18.09 4.56
CA VAL A 490 -6.77 -19.05 5.53
C VAL A 490 -6.41 -18.65 6.96
N ASN A 491 -7.44 -18.48 7.79
CA ASN A 491 -7.27 -18.21 9.22
C ASN A 491 -6.95 -19.49 10.01
N LEU A 492 -5.91 -19.41 10.84
CA LEU A 492 -5.54 -20.47 11.77
C LEU A 492 -6.25 -20.30 13.12
N PRO A 493 -6.55 -21.41 13.81
CA PRO A 493 -7.06 -21.34 15.17
C PRO A 493 -6.04 -20.66 16.11
N PRO A 494 -6.50 -20.04 17.21
CA PRO A 494 -5.62 -19.50 18.23
C PRO A 494 -4.57 -20.53 18.65
N SER A 495 -3.31 -20.18 18.49
CA SER A 495 -2.18 -21.09 18.63
C SER A 495 -1.18 -20.55 19.64
N ARG A 496 -0.50 -21.44 20.36
CA ARG A 496 0.53 -21.04 21.33
C ARG A 496 1.86 -20.80 20.63
N ALA A 497 2.67 -19.90 21.18
CA ALA A 497 4.08 -19.76 20.79
C ALA A 497 4.79 -21.13 20.66
N GLY A 498 5.48 -21.34 19.55
CA GLY A 498 6.21 -22.57 19.21
C GLY A 498 5.40 -23.65 18.49
N THR A 499 4.07 -23.47 18.32
CA THR A 499 3.19 -24.42 17.63
C THR A 499 3.61 -24.54 16.15
N PRO A 500 3.93 -25.75 15.64
CA PRO A 500 4.37 -25.93 14.26
C PRO A 500 3.19 -26.20 13.31
N PHE A 501 3.31 -25.69 12.09
CA PHE A 501 2.38 -25.92 10.98
C PHE A 501 3.12 -26.25 9.69
N LEU A 502 2.47 -27.05 8.85
CA LEU A 502 2.80 -27.28 7.44
C LEU A 502 1.75 -26.55 6.60
N VAL A 503 2.19 -25.71 5.67
CA VAL A 503 1.35 -25.04 4.68
C VAL A 503 1.65 -25.69 3.34
N ARG A 504 0.60 -26.12 2.65
CA ARG A 504 0.66 -26.65 1.30
C ARG A 504 -0.04 -25.70 0.35
N ILE A 505 0.65 -25.29 -0.70
CA ILE A 505 0.14 -24.44 -1.76
C ILE A 505 -0.02 -25.28 -3.04
N SER A 506 -1.09 -25.06 -3.78
CA SER A 506 -1.33 -25.73 -5.07
C SER A 506 -2.19 -24.86 -5.97
N SER A 507 -2.23 -25.17 -7.26
CA SER A 507 -3.04 -24.39 -8.20
C SER A 507 -4.54 -24.48 -7.84
N ALA A 508 -5.22 -23.34 -7.76
CA ALA A 508 -6.66 -23.30 -7.52
C ALA A 508 -7.48 -23.73 -8.76
N THR A 509 -6.91 -23.57 -9.96
CA THR A 509 -7.56 -23.81 -11.25
C THR A 509 -7.02 -25.03 -12.00
N GLY A 510 -5.93 -25.63 -11.50
CA GLY A 510 -5.21 -26.70 -12.21
C GLY A 510 -4.35 -26.18 -13.37
N ALA A 511 -4.17 -24.87 -13.50
CA ALA A 511 -3.21 -24.26 -14.42
C ALA A 511 -1.90 -23.89 -13.68
N PRO A 512 -0.74 -23.90 -14.36
CA PRO A 512 0.50 -23.36 -13.79
C PRO A 512 0.32 -21.91 -13.32
N VAL A 513 0.98 -21.53 -12.23
CA VAL A 513 0.92 -20.18 -11.65
C VAL A 513 2.29 -19.53 -11.82
N SER A 514 2.36 -18.51 -12.66
CA SER A 514 3.63 -17.87 -13.04
C SER A 514 4.22 -16.95 -11.98
N ALA A 515 3.43 -16.56 -10.98
CA ALA A 515 3.88 -15.80 -9.83
C ALA A 515 2.83 -15.87 -8.70
N TYR A 516 3.26 -16.15 -7.48
CA TYR A 516 2.50 -15.88 -6.27
C TYR A 516 3.45 -15.54 -5.11
N SER A 517 2.89 -15.07 -3.98
CA SER A 517 3.64 -14.83 -2.75
C SER A 517 2.96 -15.51 -1.58
N LEU A 518 3.73 -16.18 -0.71
CA LEU A 518 3.23 -16.73 0.55
C LEU A 518 3.44 -15.73 1.68
N THR A 519 2.41 -15.51 2.48
CA THR A 519 2.46 -14.71 3.70
C THR A 519 1.97 -15.51 4.90
N VAL A 520 2.56 -15.26 6.07
CA VAL A 520 2.04 -15.73 7.36
C VAL A 520 2.11 -14.58 8.34
N SER A 521 1.01 -14.19 8.99
CA SER A 521 0.97 -13.02 9.89
C SER A 521 0.04 -13.22 11.09
N THR A 522 0.25 -12.47 12.18
CA THR A 522 -0.67 -12.45 13.33
C THR A 522 -1.92 -11.61 13.07
N VAL A 523 -3.08 -12.05 13.58
CA VAL A 523 -4.37 -11.33 13.49
C VAL A 523 -4.75 -10.73 14.86
N SER A 524 -5.00 -9.41 14.91
CA SER A 524 -5.37 -8.69 16.15
C SER A 524 -6.83 -8.93 16.60
N PRO A 525 -7.12 -9.06 17.91
CA PRO A 525 -8.44 -9.48 18.40
C PRO A 525 -9.47 -8.36 18.67
N PHE A 526 -9.34 -7.14 18.14
CA PHE A 526 -10.27 -6.04 18.44
C PHE A 526 -11.26 -5.76 17.30
N ALA A 527 -12.31 -6.58 17.20
CA ALA A 527 -13.48 -6.32 16.36
C ALA A 527 -14.75 -6.88 17.03
N ALA A 528 -15.09 -6.41 18.24
CA ALA A 528 -16.41 -6.63 18.85
C ALA A 528 -16.62 -5.76 20.09
N ARG A 529 -17.02 -4.49 19.93
CA ARG A 529 -17.85 -3.72 20.89
C ARG A 529 -18.04 -2.26 20.46
N ARG A 530 -19.07 -1.98 19.64
CA ARG A 530 -19.96 -0.81 19.81
C ARG A 530 -21.07 -0.84 18.75
N THR A 531 -22.14 -1.59 19.03
CA THR A 531 -23.40 -1.48 18.28
C THR A 531 -24.59 -1.67 19.19
N VAL A 532 -24.67 -0.92 20.30
CA VAL A 532 -25.93 -0.78 21.06
C VAL A 532 -25.99 0.60 21.74
N ARG A 533 -26.46 1.60 20.99
CA ARG A 533 -27.25 2.77 21.41
C ARG A 533 -27.04 3.86 20.37
N THR A 534 -27.98 3.96 19.43
CA THR A 534 -28.73 5.18 19.09
C THR A 534 -29.68 4.80 17.95
N VAL A 535 -30.76 4.10 18.29
CA VAL A 535 -31.95 4.00 17.44
C VAL A 535 -33.15 4.28 18.34
N ARG A 536 -33.40 5.56 18.56
CA ARG A 536 -34.70 6.14 18.93
C ARG A 536 -34.55 7.65 18.79
N HIS A 537 -35.44 8.25 17.99
CA HIS A 537 -35.50 9.64 17.51
C HIS A 537 -34.93 9.89 16.11
N GLN A 538 -35.56 9.32 15.09
CA GLN A 538 -35.68 9.91 13.74
C GLN A 538 -36.84 9.18 13.03
N LEU A 539 -38.09 9.45 13.43
CA LEU A 539 -39.30 9.09 12.67
C LEU A 539 -40.41 10.10 13.00
N THR A 540 -40.15 11.37 12.69
CA THR A 540 -41.15 12.43 12.52
C THR A 540 -40.45 13.55 11.74
N ASP A 541 -40.50 13.49 10.42
CA ASP A 541 -40.56 14.65 9.50
C ASP A 541 -40.32 14.19 8.07
N LEU A 542 -41.38 13.63 7.47
CA LEU A 542 -41.52 13.48 6.03
C LEU A 542 -43.02 13.45 5.71
N ALA A 543 -43.69 14.58 5.99
CA ALA A 543 -45.05 14.84 5.61
C ALA A 543 -45.30 16.36 5.47
N ALA A 544 -44.66 16.99 4.48
CA ALA A 544 -45.15 18.22 3.84
C ALA A 544 -44.24 18.57 2.66
N VAL A 545 -44.70 18.29 1.44
CA VAL A 545 -44.74 19.21 0.29
C VAL A 545 -45.39 18.43 -0.86
N THR A 546 -46.62 18.87 -1.14
CA THR A 546 -47.52 18.66 -2.28
C THR A 546 -46.80 18.54 -3.64
N GLY A 547 -47.27 17.83 -4.66
CA GLY A 547 -48.53 17.17 -4.94
C GLY A 547 -48.70 17.10 -6.47
N ALA A 548 -49.08 15.93 -7.02
CA ALA A 548 -49.68 15.83 -8.36
C ALA A 548 -50.38 14.46 -8.51
N SER A 549 -51.61 14.53 -8.99
CA SER A 549 -52.59 13.46 -9.18
C SER A 549 -52.33 12.57 -10.40
N ALA A 550 -52.68 11.28 -10.33
CA ALA A 550 -53.57 10.61 -11.28
C ALA A 550 -53.84 9.15 -10.86
N SER A 551 -55.05 8.68 -11.16
CA SER A 551 -55.65 7.43 -10.71
C SER A 551 -55.37 6.23 -11.63
N ALA A 552 -55.31 5.00 -11.11
CA ALA A 552 -55.88 3.80 -11.76
C ALA A 552 -55.88 2.54 -10.86
N ALA A 553 -57.09 2.05 -10.58
CA ALA A 553 -57.59 0.67 -10.53
C ALA A 553 -56.77 -0.50 -9.91
N LYS A 554 -57.32 -0.99 -8.79
CA LYS A 554 -57.68 -2.40 -8.46
C LYS A 554 -56.91 -3.56 -9.12
N SER A 555 -56.25 -4.39 -8.31
CA SER A 555 -56.70 -5.76 -7.99
C SER A 555 -55.78 -6.44 -6.96
N ARG A 556 -56.38 -7.06 -5.94
CA ARG A 556 -55.73 -8.00 -5.00
C ARG A 556 -55.82 -9.41 -5.60
N PRO A 557 -54.93 -10.33 -5.17
CA PRO A 557 -55.44 -11.45 -4.38
C PRO A 557 -54.66 -11.69 -3.07
N ALA A 558 -55.26 -12.55 -2.25
CA ALA A 558 -55.04 -12.79 -0.82
C ALA A 558 -53.97 -13.89 -0.55
N PRO A 559 -53.66 -14.22 0.73
CA PRO A 559 -52.34 -14.65 1.20
C PRO A 559 -52.17 -16.17 1.31
N ILE A 560 -50.91 -16.62 1.36
CA ILE A 560 -50.52 -17.97 1.81
C ILE A 560 -49.70 -17.86 3.11
N SER A 561 -49.85 -18.90 3.92
CA SER A 561 -49.79 -18.99 5.37
C SER A 561 -48.43 -19.37 5.99
N THR A 562 -48.26 -18.91 7.24
CA THR A 562 -47.60 -19.57 8.40
C THR A 562 -46.07 -19.58 8.57
N PRO A 563 -45.55 -19.65 9.83
CA PRO A 563 -44.55 -18.70 10.33
C PRO A 563 -43.22 -19.35 10.78
N VAL A 564 -42.16 -18.55 10.86
CA VAL A 564 -40.90 -18.92 11.54
C VAL A 564 -40.89 -18.29 12.93
N ARG A 565 -40.74 -19.14 13.95
CA ARG A 565 -40.67 -18.80 15.38
C ARG A 565 -39.32 -18.18 15.76
N GLU A 566 -39.38 -17.13 16.56
CA GLU A 566 -38.30 -16.64 17.42
C GLU A 566 -37.82 -17.70 18.42
N LEU A 567 -36.52 -17.72 18.70
CA LEU A 567 -36.01 -18.19 19.99
C LEU A 567 -34.83 -17.31 20.44
N ALA A 568 -35.13 -16.33 21.28
CA ALA A 568 -34.16 -15.60 22.08
C ALA A 568 -33.95 -16.35 23.42
N VAL A 569 -32.70 -16.59 23.82
CA VAL A 569 -32.36 -17.06 25.17
C VAL A 569 -31.35 -16.11 25.81
N ARG A 570 -31.83 -15.37 26.82
CA ARG A 570 -31.03 -14.80 27.90
C ARG A 570 -31.07 -15.78 29.07
N VAL A 571 -29.95 -16.00 29.76
CA VAL A 571 -29.96 -16.49 31.14
C VAL A 571 -29.12 -15.54 31.98
N ALA A 572 -29.80 -14.90 32.92
CA ALA A 572 -29.24 -14.11 34.01
C ALA A 572 -29.21 -14.95 35.30
N LEU A 573 -28.33 -14.53 36.21
CA LEU A 573 -28.04 -15.10 37.52
C LEU A 573 -29.25 -15.24 38.47
N GLY A 574 -29.12 -16.19 39.42
CA GLY A 574 -29.75 -16.23 40.75
C GLY A 574 -30.22 -17.66 41.09
N PHE A 575 -30.20 -18.20 42.30
CA PHE A 575 -29.78 -17.76 43.63
C PHE A 575 -29.71 -19.03 44.53
N ARG A 576 -28.79 -19.03 45.51
CA ARG A 576 -28.76 -19.71 46.83
C ARG A 576 -29.38 -21.10 47.15
N ALA A 577 -28.51 -21.88 47.82
CA ALA A 577 -28.66 -22.56 49.12
C ALA A 577 -29.44 -23.88 49.27
N GLY A 578 -28.76 -24.87 49.87
CA GLY A 578 -29.35 -26.06 50.50
C GLY A 578 -28.30 -27.09 50.94
N MET A 579 -28.09 -27.20 52.25
CA MET A 579 -27.18 -28.13 52.97
C MET A 579 -27.43 -29.63 52.69
N LEU A 580 -26.38 -30.47 52.74
CA LEU A 580 -26.16 -31.47 53.81
C LEU A 580 -24.84 -32.30 53.61
N ARG A 581 -24.05 -32.42 54.69
CA ARG A 581 -23.17 -33.51 55.21
C ARG A 581 -22.35 -34.39 54.21
N GLY A 582 -21.07 -34.72 54.44
CA GLY A 582 -20.19 -34.56 55.61
C GLY A 582 -18.80 -35.21 55.44
N HIS A 583 -17.95 -34.98 56.46
CA HIS A 583 -16.69 -35.65 56.87
C HIS A 583 -15.41 -35.53 56.01
N LEU A 584 -14.42 -34.75 56.51
CA LEU A 584 -13.15 -35.14 57.19
C LEU A 584 -12.06 -35.51 56.15
N THR A 585 -10.82 -34.99 56.13
CA THR A 585 -9.90 -34.50 57.18
C THR A 585 -8.71 -33.81 56.50
N GLY A 586 -8.10 -32.79 57.12
CA GLY A 586 -6.86 -32.17 56.61
C GLY A 586 -6.38 -30.93 57.37
N LEU A 587 -6.08 -31.08 58.67
CA LEU A 587 -5.16 -30.19 59.40
C LEU A 587 -3.72 -30.42 58.90
N ALA A 588 -2.73 -29.55 59.06
CA ALA A 588 -2.59 -28.13 59.31
C ALA A 588 -1.07 -27.85 59.28
N ARG A 589 -0.71 -26.60 58.95
CA ARG A 589 0.63 -26.01 58.97
C ARG A 589 1.40 -26.21 60.29
N ARG A 590 2.73 -26.18 60.24
CA ARG A 590 3.61 -25.20 60.94
C ARG A 590 5.12 -25.50 60.77
N ARG A 591 5.91 -24.45 60.54
CA ARG A 591 7.36 -24.27 60.84
C ARG A 591 7.46 -23.42 62.13
N PRO A 592 8.66 -23.10 62.68
CA PRO A 592 9.83 -23.91 63.11
C PRO A 592 10.15 -23.61 64.61
N PRO A 593 11.31 -24.05 65.16
CA PRO A 593 12.45 -23.13 65.40
C PRO A 593 13.80 -23.86 65.12
N GLY A 594 15.03 -23.32 65.11
CA GLY A 594 15.68 -22.06 65.46
C GLY A 594 17.18 -22.39 65.67
N GLY A 595 18.11 -21.47 65.37
CA GLY A 595 19.52 -21.60 65.76
C GLY A 595 20.49 -20.76 64.91
N GLY A 596 21.13 -19.76 65.53
CA GLY A 596 22.22 -18.95 64.98
C GLY A 596 22.01 -17.46 65.17
#